data_AF-A0AAJ1EF61-F1
#
_entry.id   AF-A0AAJ1EF61-F1
#
_cell.length_a   1.000
_cell.length_b   1.000
_cell.length_c   1.000
_cell.angle_alpha   90.00
_cell.angle_beta   90.00
_cell.angle_gamma   90.00
#
_symmetry.space_group_name_H-M   'P 1'
#
loop_
_entity.id
_entity.type
_entity.pdbx_description
1 polymer ?
#
loop_
_entity_poly.entity_id
_entity_poly.type
_entity_poly.pdbx_seq_one_letter_code
_entity_poly.pdbx_strand_id
1 'polypeptide(L)'
;MGVWIDTDMGFDDIAAILVVGQSEFEIDGVSLVFGNTPLPQVRMNAAGAASAFGWTFPIHTGRAMPVLGKLETAQAILGETGIPTSGRRLPQAADLAESDAFAALCRWLERKGQHRILALGPLTNIAAVALARPDLAARITELVWMGGGVTSGNHTASAEFNALADPEALSIVIAHGLPLRMVDLDLCRKVLARPEDVGPVRNAGGANAELIADMFSGYIRIGTSRGRPAMAIYDPSAAVAFVAPDIVSFRPARIDVELQGALTRGRTVVETRATHATFNAQFAADIDADMARVIILAALVNEARK
;
A
#
# COMPACT_ATOMS: atom_id res chain seq x y z
N MET A 1 2.11 -1.06 20.09
CA MET A 1 2.86 -2.15 19.41
C MET A 1 3.47 -1.56 18.15
N GLY A 2 4.78 -1.76 17.94
CA GLY A 2 5.48 -1.22 16.78
C GLY A 2 5.16 -1.96 15.49
N VAL A 3 4.94 -1.23 14.39
CA VAL A 3 4.65 -1.76 13.06
C VAL A 3 5.55 -1.12 12.01
N TRP A 4 5.74 -1.81 10.90
CA TRP A 4 6.50 -1.31 9.76
C TRP A 4 5.58 -1.09 8.55
N ILE A 5 5.79 -0.01 7.81
CA ILE A 5 5.05 0.27 6.57
C ILE A 5 6.04 0.29 5.40
N ASP A 6 5.74 -0.43 4.32
CA ASP A 6 6.50 -0.42 3.06
C ASP A 6 5.62 0.20 1.97
N THR A 7 6.07 1.25 1.29
CA THR A 7 5.18 2.13 0.49
C THR A 7 5.91 2.77 -0.69
N ASP A 8 5.16 3.06 -1.76
CA ASP A 8 5.62 3.83 -2.92
C ASP A 8 5.02 5.26 -2.98
N MET A 9 4.44 5.71 -1.86
CA MET A 9 4.08 7.08 -1.50
C MET A 9 3.23 7.84 -2.54
N GLY A 10 2.11 7.23 -2.94
CA GLY A 10 0.95 7.88 -3.55
C GLY A 10 0.03 8.55 -2.52
N PHE A 11 -1.12 9.04 -2.99
CA PHE A 11 -2.12 9.64 -2.09
C PHE A 11 -2.78 8.59 -1.20
N ASP A 12 -3.13 7.44 -1.75
CA ASP A 12 -3.72 6.32 -1.01
C ASP A 12 -2.75 5.76 0.03
N ASP A 13 -1.45 5.68 -0.24
CA ASP A 13 -0.45 5.36 0.77
C ASP A 13 -0.45 6.35 1.94
N ILE A 14 -0.48 7.65 1.65
CA ILE A 14 -0.55 8.70 2.68
C ILE A 14 -1.81 8.51 3.52
N ALA A 15 -2.97 8.28 2.88
CA ALA A 15 -4.22 8.04 3.57
C ALA A 15 -4.16 6.75 4.43
N ALA A 16 -3.48 5.70 3.96
CA ALA A 16 -3.25 4.47 4.72
C ALA A 16 -2.37 4.71 5.95
N ILE A 17 -1.29 5.50 5.81
CA ILE A 17 -0.43 5.91 6.93
C ILE A 17 -1.20 6.74 7.95
N LEU A 18 -2.10 7.63 7.51
CA LEU A 18 -2.97 8.40 8.41
C LEU A 18 -3.96 7.50 9.18
N VAL A 19 -4.49 6.45 8.55
CA VAL A 19 -5.32 5.43 9.22
C VAL A 19 -4.50 4.71 10.29
N VAL A 20 -3.29 4.24 9.97
CA VAL A 20 -2.41 3.56 10.93
C VAL A 20 -2.01 4.50 12.07
N GLY A 21 -1.65 5.75 11.77
CA GLY A 21 -1.24 6.74 12.77
C GLY A 21 -2.35 7.20 13.71
N GLN A 22 -3.61 6.88 13.41
CA GLN A 22 -4.77 7.12 14.29
C GLN A 22 -5.25 5.85 15.00
N SER A 23 -4.58 4.72 14.78
CA SER A 23 -4.81 3.46 15.48
C SER A 23 -3.98 3.38 16.77
N GLU A 24 -4.00 2.21 17.43
CA GLU A 24 -3.16 1.91 18.59
C GLU A 24 -1.70 1.54 18.24
N PHE A 25 -1.36 1.48 16.95
CA PHE A 25 -0.01 1.14 16.50
C PHE A 25 0.94 2.33 16.51
N GLU A 26 2.18 2.04 16.86
CA GLU A 26 3.30 2.94 16.70
C GLU A 26 4.02 2.58 15.39
N ILE A 27 4.26 3.56 14.53
CA ILE A 27 4.99 3.33 13.27
C ILE A 27 6.49 3.38 13.59
N ASP A 28 7.11 2.21 13.71
CA ASP A 28 8.53 2.06 14.05
C ASP A 28 9.44 2.47 12.89
N GLY A 29 8.94 2.40 11.66
CA GLY A 29 9.65 2.82 10.46
C GLY A 29 8.82 2.65 9.19
N VAL A 30 9.20 3.42 8.18
CA VAL A 30 8.64 3.38 6.85
C VAL A 30 9.76 3.11 5.84
N SER A 31 9.62 2.12 4.98
CA SER A 31 10.51 1.92 3.84
C SER A 31 9.84 2.38 2.55
N LEU A 32 10.63 3.10 1.74
CA LEU A 32 10.20 3.55 0.42
C LEU A 32 10.63 2.53 -0.64
N VAL A 33 9.76 2.27 -1.60
CA VAL A 33 10.03 1.45 -2.79
C VAL A 33 9.58 2.20 -4.04
N PHE A 34 10.16 1.89 -5.20
CA PHE A 34 9.57 2.34 -6.47
C PHE A 34 8.17 1.76 -6.65
N GLY A 35 7.37 2.38 -7.50
CA GLY A 35 6.06 1.86 -7.88
C GLY A 35 5.28 2.93 -8.61
N ASN A 36 4.35 3.59 -7.90
CA ASN A 36 3.55 4.72 -8.39
C ASN A 36 4.39 5.70 -9.22
N THR A 37 5.60 6.01 -8.76
CA THR A 37 6.62 6.76 -9.49
C THR A 37 8.03 6.14 -9.29
N PRO A 38 9.06 6.59 -10.05
CA PRO A 38 10.44 6.24 -9.75
C PRO A 38 10.83 6.68 -8.34
N LEU A 39 11.69 5.91 -7.66
CA LEU A 39 12.06 6.14 -6.27
C LEU A 39 12.49 7.59 -5.91
N PRO A 40 13.20 8.36 -6.77
CA PRO A 40 13.48 9.76 -6.47
C PRO A 40 12.21 10.61 -6.23
N GLN A 41 11.17 10.40 -7.04
CA GLN A 41 9.89 11.10 -6.85
C GLN A 41 9.13 10.58 -5.63
N VAL A 42 9.18 9.27 -5.35
CA VAL A 42 8.66 8.68 -4.10
C VAL A 42 9.30 9.34 -2.87
N ARG A 43 10.61 9.55 -2.87
CA ARG A 43 11.34 10.26 -1.80
C ARG A 43 10.86 11.70 -1.63
N MET A 44 10.64 12.42 -2.74
CA MET A 44 10.11 13.77 -2.70
C MET A 44 8.69 13.83 -2.13
N ASN A 45 7.82 12.88 -2.53
CA ASN A 45 6.48 12.76 -1.97
C ASN A 45 6.54 12.47 -0.47
N ALA A 46 7.42 11.56 -0.04
CA ALA A 46 7.56 11.20 1.36
C ALA A 46 8.07 12.37 2.22
N ALA A 47 9.03 13.15 1.71
CA ALA A 47 9.51 14.36 2.36
C ALA A 47 8.40 15.43 2.49
N GLY A 48 7.66 15.67 1.40
CA GLY A 48 6.55 16.61 1.39
C GLY A 48 5.41 16.20 2.34
N ALA A 49 5.06 14.91 2.37
CA ALA A 49 4.07 14.36 3.28
C ALA A 49 4.53 14.46 4.74
N ALA A 50 5.76 14.07 5.05
CA ALA A 50 6.31 14.19 6.40
C ALA A 50 6.32 15.64 6.89
N SER A 51 6.67 16.59 6.02
CA SER A 51 6.63 18.02 6.34
C SER A 51 5.21 18.55 6.54
N ALA A 52 4.23 18.07 5.76
CA ALA A 52 2.84 18.55 5.83
C ALA A 52 2.10 17.98 7.06
N PHE A 53 2.31 16.71 7.36
CA PHE A 53 1.58 15.99 8.41
C PHE A 53 2.36 15.86 9.73
N GLY A 54 3.56 16.46 9.79
CA GLY A 54 4.40 16.45 10.98
C GLY A 54 4.85 15.05 11.41
N TRP A 55 5.11 14.15 10.44
CA TRP A 55 5.52 12.78 10.74
C TRP A 55 6.91 12.75 11.38
N THR A 56 7.04 12.01 12.48
CA THR A 56 8.28 11.89 13.26
C THR A 56 8.90 10.50 13.22
N PHE A 57 8.21 9.52 12.66
CA PHE A 57 8.76 8.17 12.47
C PHE A 57 9.84 8.17 11.39
N PRO A 58 10.82 7.25 11.45
CA PRO A 58 11.91 7.23 10.49
C PRO A 58 11.43 6.73 9.12
N ILE A 59 11.84 7.42 8.06
CA ILE A 59 11.55 7.05 6.66
C ILE A 59 12.86 6.70 5.97
N HIS A 60 12.91 5.52 5.37
CA HIS A 60 14.11 4.91 4.79
C HIS A 60 14.00 4.71 3.29
N THR A 61 15.08 4.98 2.57
CA THR A 61 15.14 4.78 1.12
C THR A 61 15.42 3.31 0.82
N GLY A 62 14.53 2.65 0.08
CA GLY A 62 14.68 1.25 -0.31
C GLY A 62 14.99 1.06 -1.78
N ARG A 63 14.35 0.08 -2.40
CA ARG A 63 14.69 -0.38 -3.75
C ARG A 63 14.10 0.52 -4.83
N ALA A 64 14.94 0.86 -5.81
CA ALA A 64 14.58 1.72 -6.94
C ALA A 64 14.13 0.95 -8.19
N MET A 65 14.33 -0.36 -8.22
CA MET A 65 14.13 -1.24 -9.37
C MET A 65 13.55 -2.57 -8.89
N PRO A 66 12.76 -3.28 -9.71
CA PRO A 66 12.29 -4.63 -9.37
C PRO A 66 13.44 -5.61 -9.19
N VAL A 67 13.17 -6.74 -8.55
CA VAL A 67 14.13 -7.86 -8.41
C VAL A 67 14.68 -8.27 -9.77
N LEU A 68 13.81 -8.34 -10.78
CA LEU A 68 14.17 -8.66 -12.14
C LEU A 68 13.30 -7.87 -13.12
N GLY A 69 13.91 -7.44 -14.23
CA GLY A 69 13.19 -6.79 -15.33
C GLY A 69 13.37 -5.29 -15.38
N LYS A 70 12.38 -4.60 -15.96
CA LYS A 70 12.39 -3.16 -16.19
C LYS A 70 11.53 -2.46 -15.15
N LEU A 71 11.87 -1.20 -14.87
CA LEU A 71 11.06 -0.34 -14.03
C LEU A 71 9.68 -0.12 -14.68
N GLU A 72 8.63 -0.49 -13.96
CA GLU A 72 7.24 -0.17 -14.29
C GLU A 72 6.74 0.90 -13.31
N THR A 73 5.99 1.88 -13.81
CA THR A 73 5.40 2.93 -12.95
C THR A 73 3.96 3.24 -13.33
N ALA A 74 3.21 3.81 -12.38
CA ALA A 74 1.82 4.22 -12.61
C ALA A 74 1.69 5.67 -13.12
N GLN A 75 2.79 6.33 -13.54
CA GLN A 75 2.79 7.74 -13.96
C GLN A 75 1.83 8.02 -15.13
N ALA A 76 1.58 7.04 -16.01
CA ALA A 76 0.60 7.18 -17.10
C ALA A 76 -0.84 7.38 -16.59
N ILE A 77 -1.14 6.92 -15.37
CA ILE A 77 -2.46 7.01 -14.72
C ILE A 77 -2.48 8.10 -13.67
N LEU A 78 -1.41 8.22 -12.87
CA LEU A 78 -1.32 9.08 -11.69
C LEU A 78 -0.61 10.42 -11.95
N GLY A 79 -0.09 10.62 -13.16
CA GLY A 79 0.70 11.79 -13.51
C GLY A 79 2.14 11.71 -13.00
N GLU A 80 2.93 12.74 -13.33
CA GLU A 80 4.38 12.77 -13.09
C GLU A 80 4.75 12.58 -11.61
N THR A 81 3.98 13.16 -10.69
CA THR A 81 4.23 13.09 -9.26
C THR A 81 3.62 11.87 -8.58
N GLY A 82 2.79 11.07 -9.27
CA GLY A 82 2.06 9.95 -8.67
C GLY A 82 0.89 10.34 -7.77
N ILE A 83 0.64 11.64 -7.57
CA ILE A 83 -0.40 12.17 -6.69
C ILE A 83 -1.22 13.20 -7.47
N PRO A 84 -2.30 12.76 -8.16
CA PRO A 84 -3.25 13.68 -8.77
C PRO A 84 -3.87 14.62 -7.74
N THR A 85 -4.14 15.86 -8.14
CA THR A 85 -4.79 16.86 -7.27
C THR A 85 -5.74 17.75 -8.06
N SER A 86 -6.77 18.28 -7.40
CA SER A 86 -7.61 19.36 -7.94
C SER A 86 -7.12 20.78 -7.62
N GLY A 87 -6.01 20.92 -6.89
CA GLY A 87 -5.50 22.21 -6.46
C GLY A 87 -4.12 22.10 -5.81
N ARG A 88 -4.05 22.17 -4.48
CA ARG A 88 -2.83 22.09 -3.69
C ARG A 88 -2.10 20.75 -3.88
N ARG A 89 -0.78 20.81 -3.80
CA ARG A 89 0.12 19.66 -3.84
C ARG A 89 0.89 19.59 -2.54
N LEU A 90 1.52 18.44 -2.28
CA LEU A 90 2.50 18.34 -1.20
C LEU A 90 3.53 19.47 -1.32
N PRO A 91 3.92 20.08 -0.20
CA PRO A 91 4.94 21.12 -0.20
C PRO A 91 6.28 20.53 -0.65
N GLN A 92 7.12 21.35 -1.26
CA GLN A 92 8.52 21.01 -1.40
C GLN A 92 9.15 21.03 -0.01
N ALA A 93 9.85 19.96 0.34
CA ALA A 93 10.54 19.80 1.62
C ALA A 93 12.02 19.51 1.38
N ALA A 94 12.82 19.59 2.45
CA ALA A 94 14.19 19.12 2.41
C ALA A 94 14.23 17.61 2.15
N ASP A 95 15.29 17.14 1.49
CA ASP A 95 15.45 15.71 1.22
C ASP A 95 15.46 14.91 2.52
N LEU A 96 14.84 13.74 2.48
CA LEU A 96 14.93 12.76 3.56
C LEU A 96 16.39 12.42 3.84
N ALA A 97 16.72 12.24 5.11
CA ALA A 97 18.04 11.78 5.51
C ALA A 97 18.39 10.46 4.79
N GLU A 98 19.61 10.40 4.24
CA GLU A 98 20.11 9.20 3.60
C GLU A 98 20.11 8.03 4.58
N SER A 99 19.30 7.03 4.30
CA SER A 99 19.21 5.81 5.10
C SER A 99 18.71 4.65 4.26
N ASP A 100 19.32 3.47 4.50
CA ASP A 100 19.02 2.24 3.77
C ASP A 100 17.88 1.46 4.46
N ALA A 101 16.76 1.31 3.74
CA ALA A 101 15.60 0.56 4.20
C ALA A 101 15.93 -0.90 4.49
N PHE A 102 16.82 -1.53 3.73
CA PHE A 102 17.18 -2.93 3.95
C PHE A 102 17.86 -3.12 5.30
N ALA A 103 18.91 -2.33 5.59
CA ALA A 103 19.59 -2.37 6.87
C ALA A 103 18.68 -1.95 8.04
N ALA A 104 17.79 -0.97 7.84
CA ALA A 104 16.85 -0.53 8.87
C ALA A 104 15.81 -1.61 9.20
N LEU A 105 15.22 -2.25 8.19
CA LEU A 105 14.28 -3.35 8.36
C LEU A 105 14.94 -4.56 9.02
N CYS A 106 16.19 -4.89 8.64
CA CYS A 106 16.95 -5.95 9.32
C CYS A 106 17.14 -5.66 10.83
N ARG A 107 17.57 -4.44 11.18
CA ARG A 107 17.72 -4.01 12.59
C ARG A 107 16.39 -4.04 13.35
N TRP A 108 15.29 -3.72 12.67
CA TRP A 108 13.96 -3.79 13.26
C TRP A 108 13.56 -5.24 13.55
N LEU A 109 13.78 -6.17 12.62
CA LEU A 109 13.50 -7.61 12.76
C LEU A 109 14.40 -8.31 13.81
N GLU A 110 15.55 -7.74 14.15
CA GLU A 110 16.42 -8.24 15.22
C GLU A 110 15.81 -8.01 16.62
N ARG A 111 14.88 -7.06 16.75
CA ARG A 111 14.21 -6.76 18.02
C ARG A 111 13.36 -7.95 18.48
N LYS A 112 13.03 -7.94 19.78
CA LYS A 112 12.09 -8.91 20.34
C LYS A 112 10.67 -8.38 20.16
N GLY A 113 9.74 -9.25 19.79
CA GLY A 113 8.32 -8.90 19.67
C GLY A 113 7.68 -9.46 18.41
N GLN A 114 6.49 -8.96 18.13
CA GLN A 114 5.80 -9.21 16.87
C GLN A 114 6.30 -8.23 15.81
N HIS A 115 6.47 -8.72 14.59
CA HIS A 115 6.92 -7.93 13.45
C HIS A 115 5.83 -7.94 12.40
N ARG A 116 4.93 -6.95 12.50
CA ARG A 116 3.79 -6.78 11.60
C ARG A 116 4.13 -5.73 10.55
N ILE A 117 3.96 -6.09 9.29
CA ILE A 117 4.28 -5.23 8.15
C ILE A 117 3.00 -4.98 7.34
N LEU A 118 2.76 -3.71 7.02
CA LEU A 118 1.80 -3.27 6.02
C LEU A 118 2.57 -2.86 4.77
N ALA A 119 2.46 -3.63 3.69
CA ALA A 119 3.07 -3.32 2.41
C ALA A 119 2.01 -2.77 1.44
N LEU A 120 2.27 -1.59 0.89
CA LEU A 120 1.37 -0.80 0.06
C LEU A 120 1.88 -0.63 -1.38
N GLY A 121 3.15 -0.97 -1.62
CA GLY A 121 3.76 -0.99 -2.94
C GLY A 121 4.20 -2.39 -3.40
N PRO A 122 5.06 -2.45 -4.44
CA PRO A 122 5.74 -3.67 -4.85
C PRO A 122 6.57 -4.27 -3.70
N LEU A 123 6.55 -5.60 -3.55
CA LEU A 123 7.17 -6.30 -2.41
C LEU A 123 8.71 -6.36 -2.46
N THR A 124 9.37 -5.54 -3.28
CA THR A 124 10.80 -5.64 -3.58
C THR A 124 11.68 -5.49 -2.34
N ASN A 125 11.33 -4.58 -1.42
CA ASN A 125 12.07 -4.42 -0.16
C ASN A 125 11.98 -5.69 0.71
N ILE A 126 10.78 -6.28 0.80
CA ILE A 126 10.52 -7.49 1.58
C ILE A 126 11.23 -8.71 0.95
N ALA A 127 11.14 -8.85 -0.37
CA ALA A 127 11.84 -9.90 -1.11
C ALA A 127 13.37 -9.81 -0.95
N ALA A 128 13.93 -8.60 -0.91
CA ALA A 128 15.36 -8.41 -0.66
C ALA A 128 15.78 -8.95 0.72
N VAL A 129 14.99 -8.71 1.77
CA VAL A 129 15.23 -9.29 3.10
C VAL A 129 15.07 -10.81 3.08
N ALA A 130 14.02 -11.33 2.45
CA ALA A 130 13.80 -12.77 2.34
C ALA A 130 14.98 -13.51 1.69
N LEU A 131 15.54 -12.95 0.59
CA LEU A 131 16.69 -13.54 -0.10
C LEU A 131 17.99 -13.43 0.69
N ALA A 132 18.28 -12.25 1.25
CA ALA A 132 19.60 -11.98 1.84
C ALA A 132 19.70 -12.40 3.31
N ARG A 133 18.58 -12.36 4.05
CA ARG A 133 18.49 -12.66 5.49
C ARG A 133 17.22 -13.46 5.77
N PRO A 134 17.09 -14.70 5.23
CA PRO A 134 15.92 -15.55 5.48
C PRO A 134 15.69 -15.82 6.97
N ASP A 135 16.74 -15.81 7.79
CA ASP A 135 16.68 -15.91 9.24
C ASP A 135 15.94 -14.75 9.91
N LEU A 136 16.04 -13.53 9.36
CA LEU A 136 15.30 -12.36 9.82
C LEU A 136 13.92 -12.29 9.18
N ALA A 137 13.78 -12.63 7.89
CA ALA A 137 12.48 -12.65 7.23
C ALA A 137 11.50 -13.60 7.91
N ALA A 138 11.98 -14.74 8.41
CA ALA A 138 11.18 -15.69 9.19
C ALA A 138 10.65 -15.13 10.52
N ARG A 139 11.13 -13.95 10.95
CA ARG A 139 10.62 -13.26 12.16
C ARG A 139 9.44 -12.36 11.88
N ILE A 140 9.09 -12.11 10.61
CA ILE A 140 7.87 -11.41 10.21
C ILE A 140 6.70 -12.27 10.69
N THR A 141 5.89 -11.72 11.59
CA THR A 141 4.74 -12.43 12.16
C THR A 141 3.46 -12.19 11.38
N GLU A 142 3.39 -11.09 10.62
CA GLU A 142 2.28 -10.78 9.72
C GLU A 142 2.77 -9.88 8.59
N LEU A 143 2.36 -10.18 7.37
CA LEU A 143 2.55 -9.34 6.20
C LEU A 143 1.20 -9.10 5.52
N VAL A 144 0.58 -7.95 5.78
CA VAL A 144 -0.61 -7.50 5.04
C VAL A 144 -0.13 -6.72 3.83
N TRP A 145 -0.54 -7.12 2.64
CA TRP A 145 -0.10 -6.51 1.39
C TRP A 145 -1.31 -6.05 0.56
N MET A 146 -1.32 -4.78 0.17
CA MET A 146 -2.21 -4.28 -0.86
C MET A 146 -1.64 -4.65 -2.23
N GLY A 147 -2.28 -5.61 -2.89
CA GLY A 147 -1.88 -5.99 -4.23
C GLY A 147 -2.53 -7.29 -4.70
N GLY A 148 -2.37 -7.56 -5.98
CA GLY A 148 -3.00 -8.70 -6.63
C GLY A 148 -4.49 -8.52 -6.91
N GLY A 149 -5.10 -9.55 -7.46
CA GLY A 149 -6.52 -9.63 -7.78
C GLY A 149 -6.96 -11.07 -7.97
N VAL A 150 -8.14 -11.43 -7.48
CA VAL A 150 -8.72 -12.76 -7.70
C VAL A 150 -9.29 -12.85 -9.12
N THR A 151 -9.93 -11.78 -9.60
CA THR A 151 -10.62 -11.79 -10.90
C THR A 151 -9.82 -11.06 -11.98
N SER A 152 -9.89 -9.73 -11.98
CA SER A 152 -9.42 -8.83 -13.04
C SER A 152 -8.45 -7.78 -12.52
N GLY A 153 -7.47 -7.44 -13.36
CA GLY A 153 -6.46 -6.43 -13.04
C GLY A 153 -6.96 -4.99 -13.08
N ASN A 154 -6.07 -4.04 -12.78
CA ASN A 154 -6.29 -2.61 -12.96
C ASN A 154 -5.25 -1.98 -13.91
N HIS A 155 -4.05 -2.56 -14.01
CA HIS A 155 -2.95 -2.08 -14.83
C HIS A 155 -2.90 -2.81 -16.18
N THR A 156 -3.05 -4.13 -16.16
CA THR A 156 -3.42 -4.91 -17.35
C THR A 156 -4.81 -5.51 -17.14
N ALA A 157 -5.35 -6.17 -18.17
CA ALA A 157 -6.59 -6.94 -18.00
C ALA A 157 -6.49 -8.01 -16.90
N SER A 158 -5.27 -8.51 -16.64
CA SER A 158 -5.05 -9.66 -15.74
C SER A 158 -4.32 -9.33 -14.45
N ALA A 159 -3.54 -8.25 -14.39
CA ALA A 159 -2.65 -7.97 -13.26
C ALA A 159 -2.99 -6.64 -12.58
N GLU A 160 -2.91 -6.68 -11.26
CA GLU A 160 -2.84 -5.51 -10.39
C GLU A 160 -1.44 -4.90 -10.49
N PHE A 161 -1.33 -3.58 -10.28
CA PHE A 161 -0.08 -2.82 -10.46
C PHE A 161 1.08 -3.30 -9.56
N ASN A 162 0.92 -3.37 -8.24
CA ASN A 162 1.98 -3.78 -7.31
C ASN A 162 2.48 -5.19 -7.63
N ALA A 163 1.56 -6.11 -7.97
CA ALA A 163 1.90 -7.46 -8.41
C ALA A 163 2.66 -7.48 -9.74
N LEU A 164 2.29 -6.61 -10.68
CA LEU A 164 2.91 -6.51 -12.01
C LEU A 164 4.27 -5.81 -11.97
N ALA A 165 4.43 -4.83 -11.09
CA ALA A 165 5.63 -4.01 -11.00
C ALA A 165 6.84 -4.83 -10.52
N ASP A 166 6.62 -5.84 -9.68
CA ASP A 166 7.65 -6.81 -9.29
C ASP A 166 7.05 -8.19 -8.95
N PRO A 167 6.68 -8.99 -9.97
CA PRO A 167 6.06 -10.29 -9.75
C PRO A 167 7.09 -11.29 -9.20
N GLU A 168 8.38 -11.14 -9.51
CA GLU A 168 9.44 -11.93 -8.90
C GLU A 168 9.54 -11.72 -7.39
N ALA A 169 9.40 -10.49 -6.90
CA ALA A 169 9.36 -10.21 -5.46
C ALA A 169 8.21 -10.95 -4.76
N LEU A 170 7.00 -10.93 -5.33
CA LEU A 170 5.87 -11.68 -4.78
C LEU A 170 6.15 -13.20 -4.76
N SER A 171 6.71 -13.73 -5.86
CA SER A 171 7.11 -15.15 -5.94
C SER A 171 8.11 -15.53 -4.85
N ILE A 172 9.10 -14.67 -4.58
CA ILE A 172 10.10 -14.84 -3.53
C ILE A 172 9.45 -14.85 -2.14
N VAL A 173 8.58 -13.89 -1.85
CA VAL A 173 7.86 -13.79 -0.57
C VAL A 173 7.05 -15.06 -0.30
N ILE A 174 6.33 -15.55 -1.30
CA ILE A 174 5.56 -16.79 -1.23
C ILE A 174 6.48 -18.01 -1.04
N ALA A 175 7.56 -18.11 -1.81
CA ALA A 175 8.49 -19.24 -1.75
C ALA A 175 9.22 -19.36 -0.41
N HIS A 176 9.43 -18.24 0.29
CA HIS A 176 10.02 -18.22 1.63
C HIS A 176 8.99 -18.42 2.75
N GLY A 177 7.70 -18.63 2.42
CA GLY A 177 6.67 -18.96 3.40
C GLY A 177 6.34 -17.83 4.37
N LEU A 178 6.52 -16.57 3.96
CA LEU A 178 6.16 -15.41 4.78
C LEU A 178 4.64 -15.41 5.04
N PRO A 179 4.17 -14.92 6.21
CA PRO A 179 2.75 -14.96 6.60
C PRO A 179 1.92 -13.91 5.84
N LEU A 180 1.74 -14.13 4.54
CA LEU A 180 1.10 -13.22 3.61
C LEU A 180 -0.42 -13.21 3.75
N ARG A 181 -0.97 -12.00 3.92
CA ARG A 181 -2.38 -11.67 3.82
C ARG A 181 -2.57 -10.68 2.67
N MET A 182 -3.14 -11.16 1.57
CA MET A 182 -3.38 -10.36 0.36
C MET A 182 -4.69 -9.57 0.50
N VAL A 183 -4.61 -8.24 0.41
CA VAL A 183 -5.75 -7.32 0.31
C VAL A 183 -5.80 -6.85 -1.15
N ASP A 184 -6.59 -7.56 -1.94
CA ASP A 184 -6.57 -7.45 -3.39
C ASP A 184 -7.63 -6.50 -3.96
N LEU A 185 -7.57 -6.28 -5.27
CA LEU A 185 -8.50 -5.40 -5.99
C LEU A 185 -9.97 -5.77 -5.75
N ASP A 186 -10.32 -7.05 -5.69
CA ASP A 186 -11.70 -7.49 -5.53
C ASP A 186 -12.27 -7.06 -4.17
N LEU A 187 -11.46 -7.08 -3.11
CA LEU A 187 -11.83 -6.51 -1.81
C LEU A 187 -11.93 -4.98 -1.90
N CYS A 188 -10.87 -4.31 -2.35
CA CYS A 188 -10.80 -2.84 -2.33
C CYS A 188 -11.90 -2.19 -3.19
N ARG A 189 -12.36 -2.84 -4.26
CA ARG A 189 -13.47 -2.37 -5.09
C ARG A 189 -14.82 -2.32 -4.37
N LYS A 190 -14.95 -2.94 -3.19
CA LYS A 190 -16.13 -2.84 -2.33
C LYS A 190 -16.15 -1.52 -1.53
N VAL A 191 -14.98 -0.92 -1.29
CA VAL A 191 -14.82 0.30 -0.48
C VAL A 191 -14.64 1.50 -1.41
N LEU A 192 -15.63 2.39 -1.45
CA LEU A 192 -15.69 3.46 -2.45
C LEU A 192 -15.58 4.86 -1.83
N ALA A 193 -14.74 5.70 -2.41
CA ALA A 193 -14.72 7.14 -2.21
C ALA A 193 -15.54 7.84 -3.30
N ARG A 194 -16.44 8.73 -2.90
CA ARG A 194 -17.33 9.48 -3.78
C ARG A 194 -17.02 10.97 -3.76
N PRO A 195 -17.36 11.74 -4.80
CA PRO A 195 -17.11 13.19 -4.83
C PRO A 195 -17.63 13.95 -3.60
N GLU A 196 -18.79 13.53 -3.06
CA GLU A 196 -19.38 14.11 -1.85
C GLU A 196 -18.54 13.91 -0.58
N ASP A 197 -17.65 12.90 -0.54
CA ASP A 197 -16.78 12.62 0.60
C ASP A 197 -15.67 13.69 0.76
N VAL A 198 -15.41 14.51 -0.27
CA VAL A 198 -14.41 15.60 -0.23
C VAL A 198 -14.86 16.77 0.64
N GLY A 199 -16.16 17.08 0.65
CA GLY A 199 -16.72 18.23 1.36
C GLY A 199 -16.41 18.23 2.86
N PRO A 200 -16.67 17.12 3.60
CA PRO A 200 -16.33 16.99 5.01
C PRO A 200 -14.84 17.22 5.32
N VAL A 201 -13.94 16.74 4.46
CA VAL A 201 -12.48 16.93 4.62
C VAL A 201 -12.12 18.40 4.44
N ARG A 202 -12.64 19.06 3.41
CA ARG A 202 -12.35 20.48 3.14
C ARG A 202 -12.87 21.39 4.25
N ASN A 203 -14.06 21.08 4.77
CA ASN A 203 -14.72 21.88 5.80
C ASN A 203 -14.22 21.58 7.23
N ALA A 204 -13.19 20.74 7.39
CA ALA A 204 -12.64 20.38 8.69
C ALA A 204 -11.96 21.57 9.42
N GLY A 205 -11.50 22.58 8.67
CA GLY A 205 -11.05 23.87 9.20
C GLY A 205 -9.61 23.96 9.70
N GLY A 206 -8.83 22.87 9.66
CA GLY A 206 -7.41 22.86 10.03
C GLY A 206 -6.46 23.28 8.89
N ALA A 207 -5.18 23.39 9.21
CA ALA A 207 -4.13 23.76 8.25
C ALA A 207 -4.00 22.75 7.10
N ASN A 208 -4.28 21.47 7.38
CA ASN A 208 -4.16 20.38 6.41
C ASN A 208 -5.42 20.16 5.54
N ALA A 209 -6.55 20.83 5.85
CA ALA A 209 -7.84 20.57 5.21
C ALA A 209 -7.83 20.73 3.68
N GLU A 210 -7.38 21.87 3.18
CA GLU A 210 -7.36 22.15 1.74
C GLU A 210 -6.41 21.20 0.99
N LEU A 211 -5.26 20.89 1.58
CA LEU A 211 -4.28 19.98 0.98
C LEU A 211 -4.85 18.58 0.82
N ILE A 212 -5.40 18.00 1.89
CA ILE A 212 -5.97 16.64 1.85
C ILE A 212 -7.18 16.62 0.92
N ALA A 213 -8.06 17.62 0.99
CA ALA A 213 -9.25 17.67 0.15
C ALA A 213 -8.90 17.76 -1.36
N ASP A 214 -7.86 18.51 -1.73
CA ASP A 214 -7.43 18.63 -3.11
C ASP A 214 -6.79 17.35 -3.65
N MET A 215 -5.94 16.68 -2.85
CA MET A 215 -5.37 15.38 -3.23
C MET A 215 -6.45 14.28 -3.26
N PHE A 216 -7.38 14.27 -2.30
CA PHE A 216 -8.48 13.29 -2.26
C PHE A 216 -9.44 13.46 -3.44
N SER A 217 -9.77 14.69 -3.80
CA SER A 217 -10.53 15.02 -5.01
C SER A 217 -9.79 14.57 -6.27
N GLY A 218 -8.47 14.80 -6.34
CA GLY A 218 -7.62 14.29 -7.42
C GLY A 218 -7.66 12.78 -7.54
N TYR A 219 -7.58 12.06 -6.41
CA TYR A 219 -7.70 10.61 -6.36
C TYR A 219 -9.06 10.12 -6.87
N ILE A 220 -10.16 10.69 -6.39
CA ILE A 220 -11.51 10.33 -6.85
C ILE A 220 -11.66 10.55 -8.36
N ARG A 221 -11.04 11.61 -8.90
CA ARG A 221 -11.05 11.91 -10.34
C ARG A 221 -10.36 10.87 -11.21
N ILE A 222 -9.47 10.03 -10.67
CA ILE A 222 -8.88 8.88 -11.40
C ILE A 222 -9.97 7.93 -11.91
N GLY A 223 -11.01 7.72 -11.09
CA GLY A 223 -12.18 6.91 -11.44
C GLY A 223 -13.23 7.71 -12.22
N THR A 224 -13.59 8.89 -11.73
CA THR A 224 -14.76 9.63 -12.26
C THR A 224 -14.53 10.24 -13.63
N SER A 225 -13.30 10.64 -13.98
CA SER A 225 -12.95 11.08 -15.33
C SER A 225 -13.08 9.97 -16.39
N ARG A 226 -13.14 8.70 -15.96
CA ARG A 226 -13.33 7.52 -16.80
C ARG A 226 -14.78 7.00 -16.78
N GLY A 227 -15.72 7.84 -16.35
CA GLY A 227 -17.15 7.53 -16.34
C GLY A 227 -17.62 6.67 -15.17
N ARG A 228 -16.79 6.44 -14.15
CA ARG A 228 -17.21 5.74 -12.92
C ARG A 228 -17.89 6.72 -11.95
N PRO A 229 -18.89 6.32 -11.16
CA PRO A 229 -19.51 7.21 -10.18
C PRO A 229 -18.63 7.48 -8.95
N ALA A 230 -17.64 6.61 -8.71
CA ALA A 230 -16.78 6.62 -7.53
C ALA A 230 -15.40 6.03 -7.84
N MET A 231 -14.47 6.17 -6.90
CA MET A 231 -13.14 5.56 -6.94
C MET A 231 -13.01 4.51 -5.82
N ALA A 232 -12.46 3.34 -6.14
CA ALA A 232 -12.13 2.35 -5.12
C ALA A 232 -10.97 2.86 -4.25
N ILE A 233 -11.03 2.61 -2.95
CA ILE A 233 -9.98 2.99 -2.01
C ILE A 233 -9.06 1.79 -1.81
N TYR A 234 -7.84 1.84 -2.33
CA TYR A 234 -6.89 0.72 -2.30
C TYR A 234 -6.15 0.62 -0.96
N ASP A 235 -5.00 1.27 -0.83
CA ASP A 235 -4.13 1.14 0.35
C ASP A 235 -4.80 1.43 1.69
N PRO A 236 -5.71 2.42 1.82
CA PRO A 236 -6.44 2.61 3.08
C PRO A 236 -7.34 1.43 3.44
N SER A 237 -7.83 0.65 2.48
CA SER A 237 -8.55 -0.60 2.77
C SER A 237 -7.61 -1.67 3.33
N ALA A 238 -6.36 -1.74 2.87
CA ALA A 238 -5.34 -2.61 3.46
C ALA A 238 -4.94 -2.15 4.86
N ALA A 239 -4.81 -0.83 5.08
CA ALA A 239 -4.60 -0.28 6.41
C ALA A 239 -5.77 -0.61 7.36
N VAL A 240 -7.02 -0.48 6.89
CA VAL A 240 -8.20 -0.92 7.67
C VAL A 240 -8.12 -2.41 8.00
N ALA A 241 -7.81 -3.27 7.03
CA ALA A 241 -7.67 -4.70 7.27
C ALA A 241 -6.54 -5.04 8.28
N PHE A 242 -5.53 -4.17 8.36
CA PHE A 242 -4.40 -4.30 9.27
C PHE A 242 -4.70 -3.82 10.70
N VAL A 243 -5.47 -2.72 10.84
CA VAL A 243 -5.80 -2.10 12.14
C VAL A 243 -7.12 -2.54 12.75
N ALA A 244 -8.06 -3.00 11.92
CA ALA A 244 -9.38 -3.47 12.33
C ALA A 244 -9.67 -4.82 11.64
N PRO A 245 -8.89 -5.89 11.94
CA PRO A 245 -9.05 -7.16 11.26
C PRO A 245 -10.43 -7.80 11.47
N ASP A 246 -11.13 -7.45 12.56
CA ASP A 246 -12.46 -8.00 12.89
C ASP A 246 -13.55 -7.64 11.87
N ILE A 247 -13.35 -6.59 11.07
CA ILE A 247 -14.28 -6.20 10.01
C ILE A 247 -13.92 -6.79 8.64
N VAL A 248 -12.90 -7.66 8.58
CA VAL A 248 -12.41 -8.30 7.36
C VAL A 248 -12.42 -9.82 7.51
N SER A 249 -13.01 -10.51 6.53
CA SER A 249 -12.98 -11.97 6.46
C SER A 249 -11.82 -12.44 5.57
N PHE A 250 -10.73 -12.87 6.19
CA PHE A 250 -9.64 -13.56 5.48
C PHE A 250 -9.95 -15.05 5.25
N ARG A 251 -9.65 -15.55 4.05
CA ARG A 251 -9.77 -16.97 3.71
C ARG A 251 -8.42 -17.54 3.29
N PRO A 252 -8.06 -18.76 3.73
CA PRO A 252 -6.82 -19.39 3.29
C PRO A 252 -6.93 -19.80 1.82
N ALA A 253 -5.82 -19.69 1.10
CA ALA A 253 -5.72 -20.07 -0.31
C ALA A 253 -4.28 -20.46 -0.65
N ARG A 254 -4.13 -21.12 -1.80
CA ARG A 254 -2.86 -21.16 -2.51
C ARG A 254 -2.82 -19.93 -3.42
N ILE A 255 -1.87 -19.05 -3.17
CA ILE A 255 -1.58 -17.88 -4.01
C ILE A 255 -0.24 -18.14 -4.68
N ASP A 256 -0.22 -18.01 -6.00
CA ASP A 256 0.99 -17.99 -6.83
C ASP A 256 0.96 -16.75 -7.74
N VAL A 257 2.05 -16.47 -8.44
CA VAL A 257 2.12 -15.37 -9.40
C VAL A 257 2.69 -15.86 -10.73
N GLU A 258 2.04 -15.46 -11.82
CA GLU A 258 2.49 -15.78 -13.18
C GLU A 258 3.68 -14.91 -13.58
N LEU A 259 4.78 -15.54 -13.99
CA LEU A 259 6.04 -14.85 -14.31
C LEU A 259 6.35 -14.85 -15.81
N GLN A 260 5.82 -15.79 -16.58
CA GLN A 260 6.30 -16.04 -17.94
C GLN A 260 5.30 -15.62 -19.01
N GLY A 261 4.00 -15.79 -18.75
CA GLY A 261 2.95 -15.57 -19.74
C GLY A 261 2.93 -14.14 -20.31
N ALA A 262 2.89 -14.00 -21.63
CA ALA A 262 2.88 -12.69 -22.29
C ALA A 262 1.62 -11.84 -21.99
N LEU A 263 0.49 -12.50 -21.67
CA LEU A 263 -0.79 -11.83 -21.39
C LEU A 263 -1.11 -11.75 -19.90
N THR A 264 -0.48 -12.61 -19.10
CA THR A 264 -0.87 -12.87 -17.70
C THR A 264 0.27 -12.66 -16.72
N ARG A 265 1.47 -12.23 -17.14
CA ARG A 265 2.55 -11.85 -16.23
C ARG A 265 2.05 -10.87 -15.16
N GLY A 266 2.40 -11.12 -13.91
CA GLY A 266 1.92 -10.37 -12.75
C GLY A 266 0.54 -10.78 -12.23
N ARG A 267 -0.14 -11.72 -12.89
CA ARG A 267 -1.41 -12.25 -12.38
C ARG A 267 -1.15 -13.05 -11.09
N THR A 268 -1.86 -12.70 -10.03
CA THR A 268 -2.03 -13.58 -8.87
C THR A 268 -2.99 -14.71 -9.21
N VAL A 269 -2.51 -15.95 -9.12
CA VAL A 269 -3.29 -17.17 -9.34
C VAL A 269 -3.75 -17.67 -7.98
N VAL A 270 -5.06 -17.55 -7.71
CA VAL A 270 -5.65 -17.87 -6.41
C VAL A 270 -6.47 -19.15 -6.51
N GLU A 271 -5.98 -20.21 -5.87
CA GLU A 271 -6.65 -21.50 -5.74
C GLU A 271 -7.25 -21.62 -4.34
N THR A 272 -8.59 -21.67 -4.28
CA THR A 272 -9.39 -21.69 -3.05
C THR A 272 -9.87 -23.09 -2.68
N ARG A 273 -9.60 -24.10 -3.50
CA ARG A 273 -10.02 -25.48 -3.29
C ARG A 273 -8.90 -26.26 -2.61
N ALA A 274 -9.11 -26.59 -1.33
CA ALA A 274 -8.13 -27.35 -0.53
C ALA A 274 -7.79 -28.74 -1.11
N THR A 275 -8.64 -29.30 -1.97
CA THR A 275 -8.39 -30.57 -2.66
C THR A 275 -7.41 -30.47 -3.84
N HIS A 276 -7.11 -29.25 -4.31
CA HIS A 276 -6.28 -29.01 -5.49
C HIS A 276 -4.90 -28.41 -5.17
N ALA A 277 -4.72 -27.84 -3.97
CA ALA A 277 -3.45 -27.26 -3.56
C ALA A 277 -3.29 -27.19 -2.03
N THR A 278 -2.03 -27.14 -1.58
CA THR A 278 -1.71 -26.77 -0.19
C THR A 278 -1.72 -25.25 -0.08
N PHE A 279 -2.52 -24.72 0.83
CA PHE A 279 -2.61 -23.28 1.08
C PHE A 279 -1.30 -22.73 1.65
N ASN A 280 -0.90 -21.55 1.18
CA ASN A 280 0.35 -20.88 1.54
C ASN A 280 0.16 -19.43 2.02
N ALA A 281 -1.04 -18.88 1.90
CA ALA A 281 -1.36 -17.50 2.24
C ALA A 281 -2.86 -17.36 2.57
N GLN A 282 -3.28 -16.14 2.89
CA GLN A 282 -4.69 -15.76 2.98
C GLN A 282 -4.98 -14.62 2.03
N PHE A 283 -6.22 -14.54 1.52
CA PHE A 283 -6.72 -13.36 0.81
C PHE A 283 -7.95 -12.82 1.54
N ALA A 284 -8.16 -11.50 1.46
CA ALA A 284 -9.31 -10.85 2.03
C ALA A 284 -10.54 -11.11 1.15
N ALA A 285 -11.48 -11.94 1.62
CA ALA A 285 -12.65 -12.32 0.85
C ALA A 285 -13.80 -11.30 0.99
N ASP A 286 -13.94 -10.69 2.15
CA ASP A 286 -15.00 -9.72 2.42
C ASP A 286 -14.61 -8.68 3.47
N ILE A 287 -15.28 -7.54 3.43
CA ILE A 287 -15.07 -6.41 4.34
C ILE A 287 -16.41 -5.72 4.62
N ASP A 288 -16.62 -5.27 5.86
CA ASP A 288 -17.66 -4.28 6.15
C ASP A 288 -17.26 -2.94 5.51
N ALA A 289 -17.76 -2.72 4.29
CA ALA A 289 -17.37 -1.58 3.48
C ALA A 289 -17.81 -0.24 4.11
N ASP A 290 -18.93 -0.21 4.84
CA ASP A 290 -19.41 1.02 5.48
C ASP A 290 -18.52 1.36 6.68
N MET A 291 -18.17 0.39 7.51
CA MET A 291 -17.24 0.60 8.61
C MET A 291 -15.84 0.98 8.12
N ALA A 292 -15.36 0.32 7.05
CA ALA A 292 -14.08 0.67 6.43
C ALA A 292 -14.06 2.13 5.94
N ARG A 293 -15.13 2.57 5.26
CA ARG A 293 -15.27 3.98 4.84
C ARG A 293 -15.28 4.92 6.02
N VAL A 294 -16.00 4.58 7.10
CA VAL A 294 -16.03 5.41 8.33
C VAL A 294 -14.62 5.59 8.89
N ILE A 295 -13.84 4.51 9.03
CA ILE A 295 -12.47 4.57 9.56
C ILE A 295 -11.58 5.44 8.65
N ILE A 296 -11.62 5.22 7.34
CA ILE A 296 -10.77 5.94 6.38
C ILE A 296 -11.13 7.43 6.34
N LEU A 297 -12.41 7.76 6.19
CA LEU A 297 -12.86 9.16 6.11
C LEU A 297 -12.65 9.89 7.44
N ALA A 298 -12.85 9.21 8.58
CA ALA A 298 -12.52 9.78 9.88
C ALA A 298 -11.03 10.11 9.98
N ALA A 299 -10.14 9.24 9.48
CA ALA A 299 -8.71 9.51 9.48
C ALA A 299 -8.36 10.78 8.68
N LEU A 300 -8.91 10.92 7.47
CA LEU A 300 -8.71 12.11 6.64
C LEU A 300 -9.28 13.37 7.30
N VAL A 301 -10.48 13.31 7.85
CA VAL A 301 -11.13 14.46 8.51
C VAL A 301 -10.38 14.86 9.79
N ASN A 302 -9.92 13.90 10.59
CA ASN A 302 -9.18 14.19 11.82
C ASN A 302 -7.83 14.84 11.54
N GLU A 303 -7.12 14.39 10.50
CA GLU A 303 -5.89 15.06 10.08
C GLU A 303 -6.20 16.45 9.52
N ALA A 304 -7.25 16.59 8.73
CA ALA A 304 -7.69 17.87 8.18
C ALA A 304 -8.14 18.89 9.25
N ARG A 305 -8.45 18.48 10.48
CA ARG A 305 -8.77 19.37 11.61
C ARG A 305 -7.53 19.95 12.30
N LYS A 306 -6.36 19.36 12.09
CA LYS A 306 -5.09 19.89 12.59
C LYS A 306 -4.67 21.09 11.73
#